data_AF-A0A2T3FMK7-F1
#
_entry.id   AF-A0A2T3FMK7-F1
#
_cell.length_a   1.000
_cell.length_b   1.000
_cell.length_c   1.000
_cell.angle_alpha   90.00
_cell.angle_beta   90.00
_cell.angle_gamma   90.00
#
_symmetry.space_group_name_H-M   'P 1'
#
loop_
_entity.id
_entity.type
_entity.pdbx_description
1 polymer ?
#
loop_
_entity_poly.entity_id
_entity_poly.type
_entity_poly.pdbx_seq_one_letter_code
_entity_poly.pdbx_strand_id
1 'polypeptide(L)'
;MYYRNTSDKSVQMLMEVLEMEAVKKQNWTMKHIISICEEIDFIVDEPEHADYSDSTYLVLAELFSDFKKFGHFINVPERLKSVKSFMLDETSKQKILSALNDLKRGTIGNGKTRVLITAWEKDGTLSTWQQHINNLIIDIASTPIEEELFNSNEVSPVPNKKPRNLQKKRKECKKMTVLFWILSLLFTGFSFYIILYGAGVTYNSMHLRISGIKTTAEVVDIVGEMRPRKTDSIKERTEYTYFEIVSFTAENGDKIQSQLYGKGESEERYSIGEQIEIYYNPQNPNQIVDAGSNSETVKGIVAVIFGLFIFLVITSLSKGLFSSLGTIGGVISITTKLLLFLFIFGLLFKKVQMGNQ
;
A
#
# COMPACT_ATOMS: atom_id res chain seq x y z
N MET A 1 -20.78 -5.72 21.68
CA MET A 1 -20.05 -4.45 21.76
C MET A 1 -19.18 -4.31 20.54
N TYR A 2 -19.23 -3.13 19.93
CA TYR A 2 -18.58 -2.79 18.69
C TYR A 2 -17.05 -2.89 18.82
N TYR A 3 -16.45 -2.32 19.87
CA TYR A 3 -14.99 -2.37 20.03
C TYR A 3 -14.41 -3.77 20.26
N ARG A 4 -15.24 -4.74 20.68
CA ARG A 4 -14.81 -6.13 20.92
C ARG A 4 -14.86 -7.01 19.68
N ASN A 5 -15.76 -6.71 18.76
CA ASN A 5 -16.09 -7.59 17.63
C ASN A 5 -15.65 -6.99 16.28
N THR A 6 -15.06 -5.80 16.28
CA THR A 6 -14.61 -5.11 15.06
C THR A 6 -13.14 -5.37 14.77
N SER A 7 -12.83 -5.61 13.49
CA SER A 7 -11.45 -5.59 12.96
C SER A 7 -11.04 -4.18 12.51
N ASP A 8 -11.83 -3.16 12.84
CA ASP A 8 -11.58 -1.77 12.47
C ASP A 8 -10.31 -1.24 13.15
N LYS A 9 -9.32 -0.93 12.30
CA LYS A 9 -8.03 -0.38 12.72
C LYS A 9 -8.16 0.99 13.40
N SER A 10 -9.17 1.79 13.04
CA SER A 10 -9.45 3.06 13.70
C SER A 10 -9.83 2.84 15.16
N VAL A 11 -10.66 1.84 15.43
CA VAL A 11 -11.05 1.47 16.80
C VAL A 11 -9.86 0.94 17.60
N GLN A 12 -8.99 0.13 16.99
CA GLN A 12 -7.74 -0.30 17.64
C GLN A 12 -6.85 0.89 18.02
N MET A 13 -6.66 1.85 17.10
CA MET A 13 -5.90 3.06 17.38
C MET A 13 -6.54 3.93 18.46
N LEU A 14 -7.87 4.05 18.47
CA LEU A 14 -8.61 4.75 19.52
C LEU A 14 -8.34 4.10 20.88
N MET A 15 -8.45 2.78 20.98
CA MET A 15 -8.19 2.05 22.23
C MET A 15 -6.75 2.25 22.72
N GLU A 16 -5.75 2.26 21.84
CA GLU A 16 -4.36 2.55 22.22
C GLU A 16 -4.19 3.96 22.80
N VAL A 17 -4.88 4.96 22.24
CA VAL A 17 -4.85 6.33 22.77
C VAL A 17 -5.47 6.37 24.15
N LEU A 18 -6.63 5.74 24.31
CA LEU A 18 -7.34 5.66 25.58
C LEU A 18 -6.48 4.94 26.64
N GLU A 19 -5.75 3.87 26.27
CA GLU A 19 -4.79 3.21 27.17
C GLU A 19 -3.66 4.14 27.62
N MET A 20 -3.10 4.93 26.69
CA MET A 20 -2.06 5.91 27.05
C MET A 20 -2.58 7.00 27.98
N GLU A 21 -3.85 7.35 27.86
CA GLU A 21 -4.47 8.34 28.72
C GLU A 21 -4.79 7.77 30.11
N ALA A 22 -5.25 6.52 30.19
CA ALA A 22 -5.55 5.85 31.46
C ALA A 22 -4.32 5.79 32.39
N VAL A 23 -3.13 5.60 31.81
CA VAL A 23 -1.86 5.61 32.56
C VAL A 23 -1.55 6.99 33.14
N LYS A 24 -1.95 8.07 32.47
CA LYS A 24 -1.68 9.45 32.92
C LYS A 24 -2.73 9.97 33.89
N LYS A 25 -4.00 9.65 33.64
CA LYS A 25 -5.14 10.18 34.37
C LYS A 25 -6.10 9.03 34.64
N GLN A 26 -6.29 8.70 35.92
CA GLN A 26 -7.18 7.60 36.34
C GLN A 26 -8.63 8.08 36.53
N ASN A 27 -8.86 9.39 36.67
CA ASN A 27 -10.18 9.98 36.82
C ASN A 27 -10.60 10.64 35.51
N TRP A 28 -11.52 10.00 34.79
CA TRP A 28 -11.94 10.44 33.47
C TRP A 28 -13.21 11.27 33.54
N THR A 29 -13.30 12.24 32.63
CA THR A 29 -14.55 12.92 32.30
C THR A 29 -14.79 12.75 30.81
N MET A 30 -16.05 12.58 30.41
CA MET A 30 -16.39 12.41 29.00
C MET A 30 -15.93 13.61 28.17
N LYS A 31 -16.06 14.83 28.69
CA LYS A 31 -15.52 16.05 28.09
C LYS A 31 -14.03 15.95 27.77
N HIS A 32 -13.23 15.44 28.72
CA HIS A 32 -11.78 15.27 28.53
C HIS A 32 -11.48 14.24 27.43
N ILE A 33 -12.19 13.12 27.43
CA ILE A 33 -12.00 12.06 26.44
C ILE A 33 -12.45 12.51 25.05
N ILE A 34 -13.59 13.19 24.93
CA ILE A 34 -14.05 13.80 23.66
C ILE A 34 -13.04 14.83 23.17
N SER A 35 -12.53 15.71 24.05
CA SER A 35 -11.52 16.70 23.68
C SER A 35 -10.23 16.05 23.16
N ILE A 36 -9.79 14.95 23.77
CA ILE A 36 -8.69 14.16 23.22
C ILE A 36 -9.08 13.68 21.82
N CYS A 37 -10.21 12.99 21.66
CA CYS A 37 -10.66 12.46 20.38
C CYS A 37 -10.75 13.54 19.28
N GLU A 38 -11.18 14.76 19.60
CA GLU A 38 -11.16 15.92 18.70
C GLU A 38 -9.74 16.35 18.35
N GLU A 39 -8.86 16.51 19.35
CA GLU A 39 -7.46 16.92 19.13
C GLU A 39 -6.66 15.96 18.23
N ILE A 40 -7.06 14.69 18.18
CA ILE A 40 -6.44 13.66 17.34
C ILE A 40 -7.29 13.24 16.15
N ASP A 41 -8.32 14.01 15.79
CA ASP A 41 -9.18 13.85 14.61
C ASP A 41 -9.98 12.52 14.56
N PHE A 42 -10.26 11.91 15.71
CA PHE A 42 -11.22 10.79 15.82
C PHE A 42 -12.68 11.27 15.88
N ILE A 43 -12.86 12.54 16.22
CA ILE A 43 -14.12 13.26 16.11
C ILE A 43 -13.88 14.43 15.15
N VAL A 44 -14.64 14.47 14.06
CA VAL A 44 -14.57 15.50 13.03
C VAL A 44 -15.88 16.29 13.03
N ASP A 45 -15.76 17.61 13.06
CA ASP A 45 -16.91 18.54 13.07
C ASP A 45 -17.23 19.02 11.64
N GLU A 46 -17.43 18.07 10.74
CA GLU A 46 -17.78 18.33 9.34
C GLU A 46 -19.06 17.57 8.99
N PRO A 47 -20.20 18.27 8.73
CA PRO A 47 -21.49 17.62 8.50
C PRO A 47 -21.50 16.60 7.35
N GLU A 48 -20.67 16.81 6.32
CA GLU A 48 -20.53 15.92 5.16
C GLU A 48 -19.77 14.62 5.48
N HIS A 49 -19.00 14.62 6.57
CA HIS A 49 -18.15 13.53 7.04
C HIS A 49 -18.51 13.08 8.46
N ALA A 50 -19.75 13.35 8.87
CA ALA A 50 -20.25 12.99 10.20
C ALA A 50 -20.16 11.47 10.47
N ASP A 51 -20.17 10.63 9.42
CA ASP A 51 -20.02 9.19 9.52
C ASP A 51 -18.62 8.72 9.96
N TYR A 52 -17.59 9.57 9.85
CA TYR A 52 -16.23 9.23 10.29
C TYR A 52 -16.09 9.15 11.81
N SER A 53 -16.95 9.85 12.53
CA SER A 53 -16.94 9.88 14.00
C SER A 53 -17.81 8.79 14.63
N ASP A 54 -18.61 8.07 13.84
CA ASP A 54 -19.64 7.13 14.33
C ASP A 54 -19.04 6.01 15.18
N SER A 55 -17.96 5.40 14.68
CA SER A 55 -17.22 4.36 15.42
C SER A 55 -16.72 4.90 16.76
N THR A 56 -16.18 6.12 16.79
CA THR A 56 -15.68 6.74 18.02
C THR A 56 -16.80 6.95 19.03
N TYR A 57 -17.91 7.58 18.63
CA TYR A 57 -19.04 7.81 19.53
C TYR A 57 -19.67 6.53 20.04
N LEU A 58 -19.77 5.50 19.19
CA LEU A 58 -20.27 4.19 19.57
C LEU A 58 -19.38 3.53 20.63
N VAL A 59 -18.05 3.57 20.46
CA VAL A 59 -17.10 3.03 21.44
C VAL A 59 -17.15 3.79 22.76
N LEU A 60 -17.18 5.13 22.72
CA LEU A 60 -17.26 5.95 23.94
C LEU A 60 -18.57 5.68 24.72
N ALA A 61 -19.69 5.54 24.01
CA ALA A 61 -20.98 5.18 24.58
C ALA A 61 -20.95 3.80 25.26
N GLU A 62 -20.37 2.80 24.59
CA GLU A 62 -20.23 1.45 25.13
C GLU A 62 -19.33 1.40 26.37
N LEU A 63 -18.16 2.05 26.30
CA LEU A 63 -17.23 2.12 27.42
C LEU A 63 -17.88 2.79 28.64
N PHE A 64 -18.58 3.91 28.43
CA PHE A 64 -19.27 4.60 29.51
C PHE A 64 -20.40 3.76 30.12
N SER A 65 -21.25 3.14 29.29
CA SER A 65 -22.33 2.28 29.79
C SER A 65 -21.79 1.09 30.59
N ASP A 66 -20.71 0.46 30.11
CA ASP A 66 -20.02 -0.60 30.85
C ASP A 66 -19.48 -0.11 32.19
N PHE A 67 -18.77 1.03 32.18
CA PHE A 67 -18.20 1.59 33.41
C PHE A 67 -19.30 1.93 34.43
N LYS A 68 -20.41 2.55 33.98
CA LYS A 68 -21.56 2.85 34.84
C LYS A 68 -22.16 1.59 35.45
N LYS A 69 -22.27 0.52 34.66
CA LYS A 69 -22.90 -0.74 35.10
C LYS A 69 -22.04 -1.51 36.10
N PHE A 70 -20.72 -1.50 35.91
CA PHE A 70 -19.81 -2.37 36.66
C PHE A 70 -18.87 -1.63 37.63
N GLY A 71 -18.81 -0.30 37.56
CA GLY A 71 -17.87 0.54 38.31
C GLY A 71 -16.42 0.44 37.83
N HIS A 72 -16.15 -0.34 36.79
CA HIS A 72 -14.84 -0.53 36.16
C HIS A 72 -15.02 -1.05 34.73
N PHE A 73 -13.98 -0.94 33.90
CA PHE A 73 -14.02 -1.48 32.55
C PHE A 73 -13.81 -3.00 32.52
N ILE A 74 -14.65 -3.71 31.79
CA ILE A 74 -14.59 -5.17 31.60
C ILE A 74 -14.18 -5.49 30.16
N ASN A 75 -13.36 -6.53 29.96
CA ASN A 75 -12.91 -7.00 28.65
C ASN A 75 -12.27 -5.88 27.79
N VAL A 76 -11.49 -5.02 28.44
CA VAL A 76 -10.65 -3.99 27.82
C VAL A 76 -9.17 -4.33 28.02
N PRO A 77 -8.25 -3.76 27.22
CA PRO A 77 -6.82 -3.82 27.50
C PRO A 77 -6.45 -3.50 28.95
N GLU A 78 -5.44 -4.19 29.50
CA GLU A 78 -5.08 -4.13 30.93
C GLU A 78 -4.84 -2.70 31.44
N ARG A 79 -4.28 -1.83 30.60
CA ARG A 79 -3.97 -0.46 31.00
C ARG A 79 -5.23 0.38 31.25
N LEU A 80 -6.32 0.11 30.53
CA LEU A 80 -7.60 0.80 30.74
C LEU A 80 -8.24 0.46 32.08
N LYS A 81 -7.97 -0.72 32.65
CA LYS A 81 -8.48 -1.11 33.97
C LYS A 81 -7.95 -0.24 35.11
N SER A 82 -6.94 0.60 34.86
CA SER A 82 -6.42 1.57 35.83
C SER A 82 -7.33 2.78 36.05
N VAL A 83 -8.34 2.99 35.19
CA VAL A 83 -9.33 4.07 35.34
C VAL A 83 -10.24 3.77 36.54
N LYS A 84 -10.32 4.75 37.46
CA LYS A 84 -11.04 4.66 38.74
C LYS A 84 -12.39 5.36 38.73
N SER A 85 -12.55 6.37 37.87
CA SER A 85 -13.83 7.05 37.68
C SER A 85 -14.01 7.45 36.23
N PHE A 86 -15.25 7.47 35.77
CA PHE A 86 -15.62 7.95 34.45
C PHE A 86 -16.92 8.74 34.53
N MET A 87 -16.81 10.06 34.49
CA MET A 87 -17.90 11.01 34.69
C MET A 87 -18.50 11.46 33.36
N LEU A 88 -19.80 11.74 33.34
CA LEU A 88 -20.50 12.28 32.18
C LEU A 88 -21.12 13.64 32.52
N ASP A 89 -20.64 14.67 31.86
CA ASP A 89 -21.23 16.02 31.90
C ASP A 89 -22.36 16.17 30.88
N GLU A 90 -23.21 17.18 31.09
CA GLU A 90 -24.41 17.39 30.26
C GLU A 90 -24.07 17.71 28.80
N THR A 91 -23.03 18.52 28.54
CA THR A 91 -22.64 18.86 27.16
C THR A 91 -22.19 17.63 26.39
N SER A 92 -21.32 16.82 27.00
CA SER A 92 -20.85 15.57 26.40
C SER A 92 -21.98 14.55 26.23
N LYS A 93 -22.91 14.48 27.19
CA LYS A 93 -24.11 13.63 27.10
C LYS A 93 -24.94 13.98 25.87
N GLN A 94 -25.27 15.25 25.66
CA GLN A 94 -26.03 15.69 24.49
C GLN A 94 -25.28 15.40 23.19
N LYS A 95 -23.96 15.59 23.17
CA LYS A 95 -23.13 15.30 21.99
C LYS A 95 -23.16 13.82 21.59
N ILE A 96 -23.00 12.92 22.56
CA ILE A 96 -23.08 11.46 22.31
C ILE A 96 -24.48 11.05 21.89
N LEU A 97 -25.53 11.55 22.58
CA LEU A 97 -26.91 11.23 22.23
C LEU A 97 -27.26 11.71 20.82
N SER A 98 -26.81 12.89 20.41
CA SER A 98 -26.98 13.39 19.05
C SER A 98 -26.33 12.43 18.05
N ALA A 99 -25.06 12.09 18.25
CA ALA A 99 -24.33 11.19 17.36
C ALA A 99 -24.97 9.80 17.24
N LEU A 100 -25.42 9.21 18.36
CA LEU A 100 -26.09 7.91 18.35
C LEU A 100 -27.46 7.94 17.65
N ASN A 101 -28.23 9.02 17.85
CA ASN A 101 -29.50 9.20 17.13
C ASN A 101 -29.27 9.37 15.62
N ASP A 102 -28.21 10.09 15.24
CA ASP A 102 -27.84 10.26 13.84
C ASP A 102 -27.40 8.96 13.19
N LEU A 103 -26.58 8.17 13.90
CA LEU A 103 -26.20 6.83 13.48
C LEU A 103 -27.43 5.91 13.34
N LYS A 104 -28.38 5.98 14.28
CA LYS A 104 -29.65 5.24 14.21
C LYS A 104 -30.51 5.63 12.99
N ARG A 105 -30.58 6.93 12.65
CA ARG A 105 -31.29 7.40 11.43
C ARG A 105 -30.66 6.82 10.16
N GLY A 106 -29.35 6.60 10.20
CA GLY A 106 -28.61 5.83 9.21
C GLY A 106 -28.23 6.58 7.93
N THR A 107 -28.62 7.86 7.81
CA THR A 107 -28.22 8.75 6.73
C THR A 107 -27.49 9.99 7.24
N ILE A 108 -26.69 10.59 6.37
CA ILE A 108 -26.03 11.88 6.56
C ILE A 108 -26.90 12.97 5.92
N GLY A 109 -26.69 14.24 6.24
CA GLY A 109 -27.53 15.36 5.77
C GLY A 109 -27.69 15.49 4.25
N ASN A 110 -26.79 14.90 3.46
CA ASN A 110 -26.87 14.85 1.98
C ASN A 110 -27.62 13.60 1.44
N GLY A 111 -28.25 12.80 2.30
CA GLY A 111 -28.97 11.57 1.92
C GLY A 111 -28.11 10.34 1.74
N LYS A 112 -26.78 10.43 1.90
CA LYS A 112 -25.85 9.30 1.85
C LYS A 112 -26.07 8.37 3.05
N THR A 113 -26.14 7.06 2.81
CA THR A 113 -26.14 6.04 3.88
C THR A 113 -24.80 6.04 4.63
N ARG A 114 -24.85 5.97 5.96
CA ARG A 114 -23.67 5.91 6.82
C ARG A 114 -22.89 4.61 6.62
N VAL A 115 -21.56 4.68 6.71
CA VAL A 115 -20.65 3.55 6.43
C VAL A 115 -20.95 2.33 7.32
N LEU A 116 -21.18 2.54 8.62
CA LEU A 116 -21.51 1.45 9.55
C LEU A 116 -22.84 0.77 9.21
N ILE A 117 -23.83 1.53 8.76
CA ILE A 117 -25.14 0.98 8.36
C ILE A 117 -24.98 0.08 7.13
N THR A 118 -24.27 0.55 6.10
CA THR A 118 -23.98 -0.26 4.92
C THR A 118 -23.21 -1.54 5.28
N ALA A 119 -22.26 -1.46 6.22
CA ALA A 119 -21.52 -2.63 6.70
C ALA A 119 -22.46 -3.63 7.42
N TRP A 120 -23.31 -3.16 8.33
CA TRP A 120 -24.21 -4.02 9.09
C TRP A 120 -25.35 -4.60 8.24
N GLU A 121 -25.81 -3.90 7.21
CA GLU A 121 -26.74 -4.43 6.20
C GLU A 121 -26.11 -5.58 5.44
N LYS A 122 -24.89 -5.39 4.95
CA LYS A 122 -24.13 -6.43 4.23
C LYS A 122 -23.91 -7.67 5.08
N ASP A 123 -23.63 -7.49 6.37
CA ASP A 123 -23.37 -8.58 7.31
C ASP A 123 -24.68 -9.19 7.87
N GLY A 124 -25.85 -8.67 7.51
CA GLY A 124 -27.15 -9.14 8.01
C GLY A 124 -27.38 -8.85 9.50
N THR A 125 -26.61 -7.95 10.10
CA THR A 125 -26.62 -7.63 11.54
C THR A 125 -27.30 -6.30 11.88
N LEU A 126 -27.81 -5.57 10.88
CA LEU A 126 -28.39 -4.23 11.06
C LEU A 126 -29.41 -4.15 12.20
N SER A 127 -30.40 -5.05 12.22
CA SER A 127 -31.45 -5.05 13.26
C SER A 127 -30.87 -5.20 14.68
N THR A 128 -29.86 -6.06 14.83
CA THR A 128 -29.18 -6.28 16.12
C THR A 128 -28.44 -5.02 16.55
N TRP A 129 -27.74 -4.35 15.64
CA TRP A 129 -27.03 -3.11 15.94
C TRP A 129 -27.97 -1.93 16.21
N GLN A 130 -29.09 -1.83 15.49
CA GLN A 130 -30.11 -0.82 15.77
C GLN A 130 -30.72 -1.00 17.16
N GLN A 131 -31.02 -2.24 17.56
CA GLN A 131 -31.48 -2.54 18.92
C GLN A 131 -30.42 -2.18 19.96
N HIS A 132 -29.14 -2.50 19.71
CA HIS A 132 -28.04 -2.16 20.61
C HIS A 132 -27.86 -0.65 20.77
N ILE A 133 -27.90 0.12 19.67
CA ILE A 133 -27.85 1.59 19.72
C ILE A 133 -29.02 2.17 20.51
N ASN A 134 -30.24 1.62 20.34
CA ASN A 134 -31.40 2.05 21.12
C ASN A 134 -31.17 1.86 22.62
N ASN A 135 -30.61 0.73 23.03
CA ASN A 135 -30.31 0.46 24.43
C ASN A 135 -29.27 1.47 24.97
N LEU A 136 -28.20 1.73 24.21
CA LEU A 136 -27.20 2.73 24.60
C LEU A 136 -27.79 4.14 24.75
N ILE A 137 -28.68 4.55 23.83
CA ILE A 137 -29.37 5.84 23.92
C ILE A 137 -30.19 5.93 25.22
N ILE A 138 -30.93 4.88 25.56
CA ILE A 138 -31.74 4.83 26.79
C ILE A 138 -30.84 4.86 28.03
N ASP A 139 -29.77 4.05 28.05
CA ASP A 139 -28.83 3.95 29.16
C ASP A 139 -28.13 5.29 29.44
N ILE A 140 -27.70 5.99 28.39
CA ILE A 140 -27.02 7.28 28.50
C ILE A 140 -28.02 8.38 28.88
N ALA A 141 -29.19 8.44 28.25
CA ALA A 141 -30.21 9.44 28.54
C ALA A 141 -30.69 9.38 30.00
N SER A 142 -30.85 8.17 30.54
CA SER A 142 -31.25 7.93 31.94
C SER A 142 -30.14 8.15 32.98
N THR A 143 -28.91 8.45 32.56
CA THR A 143 -27.80 8.70 33.48
C THR A 143 -27.96 10.07 34.15
N PRO A 144 -28.00 10.16 35.50
CA PRO A 144 -27.98 11.43 36.20
C PRO A 144 -26.63 12.11 36.02
N ILE A 145 -26.64 13.43 35.86
CA ILE A 145 -25.42 14.23 35.76
C ILE A 145 -24.84 14.36 37.16
N GLU A 146 -23.60 13.92 37.34
CA GLU A 146 -22.88 14.12 38.59
C GLU A 146 -22.16 15.47 38.53
N GLU A 147 -22.56 16.43 39.39
CA GLU A 147 -21.89 17.72 39.50
C GLU A 147 -20.48 17.54 40.12
N GLU A 148 -19.47 18.19 39.54
CA GLU A 148 -18.08 18.10 39.98
C GLU A 148 -17.92 18.62 41.43
N LEU A 149 -17.82 17.72 42.42
CA LEU A 149 -17.29 18.09 43.73
C LEU A 149 -15.75 18.13 43.66
N PHE A 150 -15.20 19.21 43.10
CA PHE A 150 -13.76 19.43 43.00
C PHE A 150 -13.15 19.67 44.40
N ASN A 151 -12.43 18.68 44.94
CA ASN A 151 -11.48 18.91 46.03
C ASN A 151 -10.19 19.47 45.42
N SER A 152 -9.93 20.75 45.67
CA SER A 152 -8.89 21.60 45.06
C SER A 152 -7.43 21.27 45.47
N ASN A 153 -7.13 20.06 45.93
CA ASN A 153 -5.80 19.70 46.43
C ASN A 153 -4.96 18.82 45.49
N GLU A 154 -5.45 18.46 44.31
CA GLU A 154 -4.58 17.96 43.23
C GLU A 154 -4.33 19.08 42.23
N VAL A 155 -3.24 19.82 42.45
CA VAL A 155 -2.63 20.66 41.41
C VAL A 155 -2.11 19.71 40.33
N SER A 156 -2.98 19.36 39.38
CA SER A 156 -2.55 18.81 38.11
C SER A 156 -1.76 19.92 37.39
N PRO A 157 -0.50 19.69 36.98
CA PRO A 157 0.16 20.61 36.09
C PRO A 157 -0.66 20.63 34.80
N VAL A 158 -1.26 21.78 34.48
CA VAL A 158 -1.84 22.05 33.16
C VAL A 158 -0.78 21.64 32.13
N PRO A 159 -1.01 20.64 31.26
CA PRO A 159 -0.03 20.28 30.27
C PRO A 159 -0.07 21.34 29.17
N ASN A 160 0.57 22.49 29.42
CA ASN A 160 0.73 23.56 28.45
C ASN A 160 1.75 23.21 27.34
N LYS A 161 1.93 21.91 27.08
CA LYS A 161 2.69 21.36 25.97
C LYS A 161 1.93 20.15 25.45
N LYS A 162 1.31 20.33 24.27
CA LYS A 162 0.93 19.24 23.35
C LYS A 162 1.91 18.08 23.52
N PRO A 163 1.47 16.84 23.83
CA PRO A 163 2.38 15.75 24.15
C PRO A 163 3.30 15.50 22.96
N ARG A 164 4.53 16.04 23.07
CA ARG A 164 5.57 16.03 22.03
C ARG A 164 5.82 14.62 21.52
N ASN A 165 5.62 13.64 22.40
CA ASN A 165 5.82 12.21 22.15
C ASN A 165 4.70 11.59 21.31
N LEU A 166 3.43 12.00 21.47
CA LEU A 166 2.31 11.54 20.62
C LEU A 166 2.34 12.20 19.24
N GLN A 167 2.62 13.51 19.18
CA GLN A 167 2.80 14.18 17.89
C GLN A 167 4.03 13.66 17.13
N LYS A 168 5.12 13.33 17.85
CA LYS A 168 6.30 12.68 17.26
C LYS A 168 5.94 11.28 16.75
N LYS A 169 5.24 10.45 17.53
CA LYS A 169 4.82 9.10 17.12
C LYS A 169 3.83 9.11 15.94
N ARG A 170 2.87 10.05 15.88
CA ARG A 170 1.94 10.22 14.73
C ARG A 170 2.62 10.90 13.53
N LYS A 171 3.55 11.85 13.73
CA LYS A 171 4.39 12.39 12.63
C LYS A 171 5.31 11.30 12.07
N GLU A 172 5.88 10.44 12.92
CA GLU A 172 6.66 9.28 12.51
C GLU A 172 5.79 8.25 11.80
N CYS A 173 4.55 8.04 12.24
CA CYS A 173 3.58 7.16 11.56
C CYS A 173 3.13 7.73 10.20
N LYS A 174 2.82 9.04 10.11
CA LYS A 174 2.51 9.72 8.83
C LYS A 174 3.74 9.72 7.90
N LYS A 175 4.95 9.92 8.44
CA LYS A 175 6.21 9.79 7.68
C LYS A 175 6.44 8.35 7.20
N MET A 176 6.17 7.35 8.03
CA MET A 176 6.21 5.93 7.65
C MET A 176 5.23 5.62 6.52
N THR A 177 3.99 6.12 6.61
CA THR A 177 2.98 5.95 5.55
C THR A 177 3.40 6.63 4.25
N VAL A 178 3.92 7.87 4.31
CA VAL A 178 4.42 8.58 3.12
C VAL A 178 5.66 7.90 2.54
N LEU A 179 6.60 7.46 3.38
CA LEU A 179 7.79 6.73 2.95
C LEU A 179 7.41 5.42 2.27
N PHE A 180 6.48 4.66 2.86
CA PHE A 180 5.97 3.44 2.26
C PHE A 180 5.24 3.71 0.94
N TRP A 181 4.50 4.82 0.84
CA TRP A 181 3.85 5.24 -0.39
C TRP A 181 4.85 5.54 -1.51
N ILE A 182 5.89 6.33 -1.21
CA ILE A 182 6.99 6.63 -2.14
C ILE A 182 7.69 5.34 -2.56
N LEU A 183 8.01 4.47 -1.59
CA LEU A 183 8.68 3.21 -1.84
C LEU A 183 7.82 2.27 -2.71
N SER A 184 6.52 2.19 -2.44
CA SER A 184 5.56 1.45 -3.27
C SER A 184 5.51 1.99 -4.70
N LEU A 185 5.58 3.31 -4.88
CA LEU A 185 5.62 3.94 -6.20
C LEU A 185 6.90 3.57 -6.97
N LEU A 186 8.06 3.65 -6.31
CA LEU A 186 9.35 3.29 -6.88
C LEU A 186 9.38 1.83 -7.32
N PHE A 187 8.95 0.92 -6.46
CA PHE A 187 8.90 -0.51 -6.80
C PHE A 187 7.86 -0.83 -7.88
N THR A 188 6.73 -0.10 -7.92
CA THR A 188 5.74 -0.26 -9.01
C THR A 188 6.34 0.20 -10.34
N GLY A 189 7.06 1.32 -10.35
CA GLY A 189 7.76 1.79 -11.54
C GLY A 189 8.85 0.83 -12.00
N PHE A 190 9.64 0.30 -11.06
CA PHE A 190 10.65 -0.71 -11.35
C PHE A 190 10.04 -1.99 -11.94
N SER A 191 8.91 -2.45 -11.40
CA SER A 191 8.17 -3.58 -11.94
C SER A 191 7.69 -3.33 -13.38
N PHE A 192 7.07 -2.18 -13.66
CA PHE A 192 6.65 -1.85 -15.02
C PHE A 192 7.82 -1.75 -15.99
N TYR A 193 8.95 -1.21 -15.56
CA TYR A 193 10.17 -1.19 -16.35
C TYR A 193 10.62 -2.61 -16.74
N ILE A 194 10.66 -3.54 -15.78
CA ILE A 194 11.02 -4.96 -16.05
C ILE A 194 10.02 -5.60 -17.03
N ILE A 195 8.72 -5.38 -16.82
CA ILE A 195 7.68 -5.94 -17.70
C ILE A 195 7.83 -5.42 -19.13
N LEU A 196 7.98 -4.11 -19.31
CA LEU A 196 8.11 -3.50 -20.64
C LEU A 196 9.42 -3.90 -21.32
N TYR A 197 10.51 -3.98 -20.57
CA TYR A 197 11.79 -4.49 -21.07
C TYR A 197 11.66 -5.95 -21.53
N GLY A 198 11.10 -6.84 -20.69
CA GLY A 198 10.91 -8.25 -21.02
C GLY A 198 9.96 -8.44 -22.21
N ALA A 199 8.89 -7.65 -22.28
CA ALA A 199 7.97 -7.64 -23.42
C ALA A 199 8.68 -7.19 -24.71
N GLY A 200 9.54 -6.18 -24.65
CA GLY A 200 10.33 -5.70 -25.78
C GLY A 200 11.30 -6.77 -26.32
N VAL A 201 12.05 -7.44 -25.43
CA VAL A 201 12.97 -8.54 -25.80
C VAL A 201 12.19 -9.70 -26.43
N THR A 202 11.05 -10.07 -25.85
CA THR A 202 10.19 -11.14 -26.36
C THR A 202 9.62 -10.78 -27.73
N TYR A 203 9.13 -9.54 -27.89
CA TYR A 203 8.57 -9.06 -29.15
C TYR A 203 9.62 -9.03 -30.25
N ASN A 204 10.80 -8.47 -29.99
CA ASN A 204 11.87 -8.39 -30.98
C ASN A 204 12.31 -9.78 -31.46
N SER A 205 12.55 -10.70 -30.52
CA SER A 205 12.97 -12.06 -30.85
C SER A 205 11.91 -12.85 -31.62
N MET A 206 10.63 -12.75 -31.22
CA MET A 206 9.53 -13.40 -31.96
C MET A 206 9.29 -12.76 -33.32
N HIS A 207 9.34 -11.43 -33.42
CA HIS A 207 9.15 -10.73 -34.69
C HIS A 207 10.20 -11.18 -35.69
N LEU A 208 11.50 -11.16 -35.32
CA LEU A 208 12.60 -11.65 -36.15
C LEU A 208 12.44 -13.11 -36.57
N ARG A 209 11.94 -13.99 -35.70
CA ARG A 209 11.68 -15.40 -36.06
C ARG A 209 10.54 -15.59 -37.07
N ILE A 210 9.56 -14.68 -37.09
CA ILE A 210 8.38 -14.78 -37.96
C ILE A 210 8.63 -14.06 -39.30
N SER A 211 9.22 -12.86 -39.26
CA SER A 211 9.39 -11.97 -40.42
C SER A 211 10.81 -11.92 -40.96
N GLY A 212 11.80 -12.42 -40.20
CA GLY A 212 13.20 -12.41 -40.60
C GLY A 212 13.53 -13.49 -41.63
N ILE A 213 14.61 -13.25 -42.35
CA ILE A 213 15.14 -14.19 -43.35
C ILE A 213 16.08 -15.15 -42.63
N LYS A 214 15.87 -16.45 -42.84
CA LYS A 214 16.73 -17.51 -42.30
C LYS A 214 17.98 -17.66 -43.16
N THR A 215 19.17 -17.65 -42.55
CA THR A 215 20.44 -17.88 -43.25
C THR A 215 21.43 -18.65 -42.37
N THR A 216 22.52 -19.11 -42.97
CA THR A 216 23.64 -19.74 -42.25
C THR A 216 24.72 -18.70 -42.00
N ALA A 217 25.20 -18.61 -40.76
CA ALA A 217 26.25 -17.72 -40.32
C ALA A 217 27.41 -18.51 -39.72
N GLU A 218 28.62 -18.00 -39.87
CA GLU A 218 29.83 -18.59 -39.27
C GLU A 218 30.25 -17.76 -38.06
N VAL A 219 30.55 -18.41 -36.93
CA VAL A 219 31.12 -17.75 -35.75
C VAL A 219 32.55 -17.37 -36.04
N VAL A 220 32.83 -16.07 -36.13
CA VAL A 220 34.17 -15.55 -36.50
C VAL A 220 34.97 -15.08 -35.29
N ASP A 221 34.32 -14.72 -34.19
CA ASP A 221 34.98 -14.26 -32.97
C ASP A 221 34.09 -14.45 -31.73
N ILE A 222 34.70 -14.40 -30.53
CA ILE A 222 34.00 -14.41 -29.24
C ILE A 222 34.56 -13.30 -28.36
N VAL A 223 33.78 -12.23 -28.18
CA VAL A 223 34.17 -11.07 -27.38
C VAL A 223 33.69 -11.24 -25.94
N GLY A 224 34.61 -11.20 -24.98
CA GLY A 224 34.29 -11.19 -23.55
C GLY A 224 34.26 -9.77 -22.99
N GLU A 225 33.10 -9.29 -22.55
CA GLU A 225 32.99 -8.03 -21.83
C GLU A 225 32.99 -8.27 -20.31
N MET A 226 33.90 -7.58 -19.62
CA MET A 226 33.99 -7.60 -18.17
C MET A 226 32.93 -6.66 -17.58
N ARG A 227 32.04 -7.18 -16.73
CA ARG A 227 31.14 -6.33 -15.95
C ARG A 227 31.71 -6.12 -14.55
N PRO A 228 32.15 -4.90 -14.18
CA PRO A 228 32.55 -4.63 -12.81
C PRO A 228 31.34 -4.72 -11.90
N ARG A 229 31.32 -5.72 -11.01
CA ARG A 229 30.31 -5.88 -9.98
C ARG A 229 30.67 -4.96 -8.81
N LYS A 230 29.93 -3.86 -8.62
CA LYS A 230 30.01 -3.07 -7.37
C LYS A 230 29.46 -3.90 -6.22
N THR A 231 30.30 -4.52 -5.40
CA THR A 231 29.88 -5.10 -4.10
C THR A 231 31.03 -5.02 -3.09
N ASP A 232 30.76 -4.42 -1.93
CA ASP A 232 31.70 -4.11 -0.82
C ASP A 232 32.26 -5.33 -0.04
N SER A 233 32.32 -6.52 -0.65
CA SER A 233 32.77 -7.74 0.06
C SER A 233 33.97 -8.41 -0.61
N ILE A 234 34.94 -8.78 0.23
CA ILE A 234 36.36 -9.17 0.04
C ILE A 234 36.64 -10.39 -0.90
N LYS A 235 35.75 -10.74 -1.83
CA LYS A 235 36.07 -11.65 -2.94
C LYS A 235 35.48 -11.10 -4.23
N GLU A 236 36.29 -10.37 -4.98
CA GLU A 236 35.99 -9.95 -6.35
C GLU A 236 35.83 -11.19 -7.23
N ARG A 237 34.58 -11.61 -7.45
CA ARG A 237 34.27 -12.55 -8.53
C ARG A 237 33.92 -11.72 -9.75
N THR A 238 34.84 -11.63 -10.69
CA THR A 238 34.66 -10.96 -11.98
C THR A 238 33.68 -11.80 -12.80
N GLU A 239 32.54 -11.23 -13.20
CA GLU A 239 31.58 -11.89 -14.11
C GLU A 239 31.86 -11.42 -15.53
N TYR A 240 32.09 -12.38 -16.43
CA TYR A 240 32.24 -12.13 -17.87
C TYR A 240 30.92 -12.42 -18.61
N THR A 241 30.55 -11.51 -19.50
CA THR A 241 29.52 -11.76 -20.52
C THR A 241 30.23 -12.00 -21.85
N TYR A 242 29.99 -13.14 -22.47
CA TYR A 242 30.60 -13.50 -23.75
C TYR A 242 29.61 -13.29 -24.88
N PHE A 243 30.07 -12.74 -25.99
CA PHE A 243 29.26 -12.48 -27.16
C PHE A 243 29.91 -13.12 -28.37
N GLU A 244 29.21 -14.05 -29.02
CA GLU A 244 29.65 -14.61 -30.28
C GLU A 244 29.38 -13.63 -31.42
N ILE A 245 30.43 -13.28 -32.18
CA ILE A 245 30.33 -12.49 -33.40
C ILE A 245 30.21 -13.46 -34.57
N VAL A 246 29.16 -13.29 -35.36
CA VAL A 246 28.87 -14.14 -36.51
C VAL A 246 28.95 -13.34 -37.80
N SER A 247 29.46 -13.97 -38.85
CA SER A 247 29.53 -13.43 -40.20
C SER A 247 28.57 -14.18 -41.12
N PHE A 248 27.76 -13.46 -41.88
CA PHE A 248 26.88 -14.02 -42.88
C PHE A 248 26.79 -13.13 -44.11
N THR A 249 26.22 -13.66 -45.20
CA THR A 249 25.95 -12.88 -46.41
C THR A 249 24.45 -12.58 -46.47
N ALA A 250 24.10 -11.30 -46.51
CA ALA A 250 22.72 -10.85 -46.66
C ALA A 250 22.23 -11.05 -48.10
N GLU A 251 20.92 -11.01 -48.32
CA GLU A 251 20.28 -11.20 -49.62
C GLU A 251 20.76 -10.22 -50.70
N ASN A 252 21.20 -9.02 -50.30
CA ASN A 252 21.79 -8.03 -51.20
C ASN A 252 23.25 -8.34 -51.59
N GLY A 253 23.84 -9.41 -51.07
CA GLY A 253 25.21 -9.84 -51.32
C GLY A 253 26.26 -9.29 -50.35
N ASP A 254 25.86 -8.42 -49.42
CA ASP A 254 26.78 -7.83 -48.45
C ASP A 254 27.19 -8.84 -47.38
N LYS A 255 28.48 -8.84 -47.02
CA LYS A 255 28.97 -9.56 -45.85
C LYS A 255 28.76 -8.71 -44.60
N ILE A 256 28.09 -9.29 -43.61
CA ILE A 256 27.68 -8.60 -42.40
C ILE A 256 28.19 -9.37 -41.20
N GLN A 257 28.83 -8.66 -40.28
CA GLN A 257 29.20 -9.19 -38.98
C GLN A 257 28.26 -8.62 -37.93
N SER A 258 27.63 -9.48 -37.16
CA SER A 258 26.76 -9.07 -36.08
C SER A 258 26.94 -9.96 -34.85
N GLN A 259 26.45 -9.46 -33.72
CA GLN A 259 26.66 -10.00 -32.40
C GLN A 259 25.42 -10.77 -31.95
N LEU A 260 25.61 -12.03 -31.54
CA LEU A 260 24.58 -12.78 -30.85
C LEU A 260 24.42 -12.29 -29.41
N TYR A 261 23.28 -12.65 -28.80
CA TYR A 261 23.00 -12.29 -27.42
C TYR A 261 24.06 -12.82 -26.44
N GLY A 262 24.40 -11.99 -25.46
CA GLY A 262 25.47 -12.26 -24.51
C GLY A 262 25.16 -13.40 -23.54
N LYS A 263 26.06 -14.36 -23.48
CA LYS A 263 25.97 -15.56 -22.64
C LYS A 263 26.82 -15.42 -21.37
N GLY A 264 26.28 -15.87 -20.24
CA GLY A 264 27.04 -15.98 -18.99
C GLY A 264 28.05 -17.13 -19.00
N GLU A 265 28.93 -17.20 -18.00
CA GLU A 265 29.96 -18.25 -17.89
C GLU A 265 29.41 -19.68 -17.90
N SER A 266 28.18 -19.87 -17.40
CA SER A 266 27.52 -21.17 -17.32
C SER A 266 26.70 -21.52 -18.57
N GLU A 267 26.55 -20.61 -19.53
CA GLU A 267 25.79 -20.83 -20.77
C GLU A 267 26.71 -21.43 -21.85
N GLU A 268 26.17 -22.38 -22.62
CA GLU A 268 26.91 -23.05 -23.69
C GLU A 268 27.15 -22.12 -24.87
N ARG A 269 28.40 -22.08 -25.34
CA ARG A 269 28.87 -21.17 -26.39
C ARG A 269 29.24 -21.95 -27.63
N TYR A 270 29.00 -21.33 -28.78
CA TYR A 270 29.50 -21.86 -30.04
C TYR A 270 31.01 -21.68 -30.15
N SER A 271 31.65 -22.51 -30.95
CA SER A 271 33.08 -22.42 -31.23
C SER A 271 33.37 -21.54 -32.45
N ILE A 272 34.53 -20.90 -32.49
CA ILE A 272 34.98 -20.17 -33.69
C ILE A 272 35.09 -21.16 -34.87
N GLY A 273 34.53 -20.77 -36.02
CA GLY A 273 34.40 -21.59 -37.23
C GLY A 273 33.13 -22.45 -37.29
N GLU A 274 32.30 -22.44 -36.23
CA GLU A 274 31.03 -23.16 -36.21
C GLU A 274 29.98 -22.47 -37.08
N GLN A 275 29.25 -23.27 -37.87
CA GLN A 275 28.16 -22.81 -38.73
C GLN A 275 26.83 -22.94 -37.99
N ILE A 276 26.11 -21.85 -37.84
CA ILE A 276 24.84 -21.80 -37.13
C ILE A 276 23.74 -21.17 -38.00
N GLU A 277 22.49 -21.51 -37.71
CA GLU A 277 21.35 -20.88 -38.37
C GLU A 277 20.88 -19.66 -37.59
N ILE A 278 20.65 -18.54 -38.29
CA ILE A 278 20.15 -17.30 -37.70
C ILE A 278 18.96 -16.77 -38.50
N TYR A 279 18.13 -15.96 -37.85
CA TYR A 279 17.17 -15.07 -38.50
C TYR A 279 17.71 -13.64 -38.44
N TYR A 280 17.74 -12.93 -39.57
CA TYR A 280 18.11 -11.51 -39.62
C TYR A 280 16.99 -10.64 -40.21
N ASN A 281 16.94 -9.36 -39.82
CA ASN A 281 16.01 -8.39 -40.38
C ASN A 281 16.55 -7.84 -41.72
N PRO A 282 15.87 -8.01 -42.86
CA PRO A 282 16.36 -7.49 -44.14
C PRO A 282 16.45 -5.96 -44.20
N GLN A 283 15.65 -5.24 -43.41
CA GLN A 283 15.69 -3.77 -43.35
C GLN A 283 16.77 -3.24 -42.39
N ASN A 284 17.24 -4.08 -41.47
CA ASN A 284 18.37 -3.76 -40.59
C ASN A 284 19.15 -5.05 -40.29
N PRO A 285 20.06 -5.46 -41.20
CA PRO A 285 20.68 -6.78 -41.11
C PRO A 285 21.55 -7.03 -39.88
N ASN A 286 21.94 -5.98 -39.16
CA ASN A 286 22.64 -6.14 -37.89
C ASN A 286 21.74 -6.72 -36.78
N GLN A 287 20.40 -6.66 -36.93
CA GLN A 287 19.49 -7.31 -35.99
C GLN A 287 19.34 -8.79 -36.33
N ILE A 288 19.91 -9.64 -35.47
CA ILE A 288 19.93 -11.10 -35.64
C ILE A 288 19.42 -11.83 -34.40
N VAL A 289 18.90 -13.05 -34.59
CA VAL A 289 18.53 -13.99 -33.52
C VAL A 289 18.96 -15.39 -33.92
N ASP A 290 19.50 -16.15 -32.96
CA ASP A 290 19.84 -17.56 -33.13
C ASP A 290 18.58 -18.41 -33.37
N ALA A 291 18.51 -19.11 -34.51
CA ALA A 291 17.36 -19.93 -34.85
C ALA A 291 17.20 -21.14 -33.92
N GLY A 292 18.32 -21.73 -33.46
CA GLY A 292 18.36 -22.91 -32.61
C GLY A 292 18.10 -22.64 -31.12
N SER A 293 18.23 -21.38 -30.67
CA SER A 293 18.15 -21.03 -29.26
C SER A 293 16.99 -20.10 -28.91
N ASN A 294 16.04 -20.58 -28.10
CA ASN A 294 14.94 -19.77 -27.56
C ASN A 294 15.33 -18.95 -26.31
N SER A 295 16.62 -18.85 -25.97
CA SER A 295 17.07 -18.29 -24.69
C SER A 295 16.64 -16.82 -24.48
N GLU A 296 16.73 -15.97 -25.51
CA GLU A 296 16.28 -14.58 -25.46
C GLU A 296 14.77 -14.47 -25.18
N THR A 297 13.97 -15.26 -25.89
CA THR A 297 12.51 -15.30 -25.72
C THR A 297 12.15 -15.79 -24.32
N VAL A 298 12.81 -16.83 -23.82
CA VAL A 298 12.61 -17.36 -22.46
C VAL A 298 13.00 -16.32 -21.41
N LYS A 299 14.15 -15.64 -21.55
CA LYS A 299 14.58 -14.58 -20.64
C LYS A 299 13.58 -13.41 -20.62
N GLY A 300 13.07 -13.01 -21.78
CA GLY A 300 12.02 -12.00 -21.90
C GLY A 300 10.73 -12.40 -21.16
N ILE A 301 10.24 -13.63 -21.36
CA ILE A 301 9.06 -14.17 -20.68
C ILE A 301 9.28 -14.25 -19.16
N VAL A 302 10.42 -14.76 -18.72
CA VAL A 302 10.78 -14.86 -17.29
C VAL A 302 10.81 -13.47 -16.65
N ALA A 303 11.38 -12.46 -17.33
CA ALA A 303 11.36 -11.08 -16.86
C ALA A 303 9.93 -10.54 -16.71
N VAL A 304 9.04 -10.79 -17.68
CA VAL A 304 7.62 -10.40 -17.58
C VAL A 304 6.94 -11.06 -16.39
N ILE A 305 7.10 -12.37 -16.21
CA ILE A 305 6.51 -13.11 -15.07
C ILE A 305 7.02 -12.55 -13.74
N PHE A 306 8.33 -12.34 -13.63
CA PHE A 306 8.95 -11.80 -12.42
C PHE A 306 8.47 -10.38 -12.12
N GLY A 307 8.39 -9.53 -13.15
CA GLY A 307 7.85 -8.17 -13.03
C GLY A 307 6.39 -8.18 -12.56
N LEU A 308 5.55 -9.05 -13.10
CA LEU A 308 4.16 -9.24 -12.68
C LEU A 308 4.05 -9.73 -11.23
N PHE A 309 4.91 -10.65 -10.82
CA PHE A 309 4.95 -11.13 -9.44
C PHE A 309 5.24 -9.98 -8.46
N ILE A 310 6.27 -9.17 -8.74
CA ILE A 310 6.59 -7.98 -7.95
C ILE A 310 5.39 -7.03 -7.89
N PHE A 311 4.75 -6.76 -9.04
CA PHE A 311 3.57 -5.90 -9.11
C PHE A 311 2.43 -6.38 -8.22
N LEU A 312 2.13 -7.68 -8.24
CA LEU A 312 1.08 -8.29 -7.44
C LEU A 312 1.39 -8.20 -5.94
N VAL A 313 2.64 -8.47 -5.54
CA VAL A 313 3.08 -8.37 -4.14
C VAL A 313 2.93 -6.93 -3.64
N ILE A 314 3.43 -5.93 -4.38
CA ILE A 314 3.31 -4.51 -3.99
C ILE A 314 1.84 -4.09 -3.94
N THR A 315 1.04 -4.52 -4.91
CA THR A 315 -0.39 -4.18 -4.96
C THR A 315 -1.13 -4.78 -3.76
N SER A 316 -0.84 -6.02 -3.39
CA SER A 316 -1.38 -6.67 -2.20
C SER A 316 -0.99 -5.95 -0.90
N LEU A 317 0.29 -5.63 -0.72
CA LEU A 317 0.79 -4.89 0.44
C LEU A 317 0.22 -3.46 0.52
N SER A 318 0.05 -2.80 -0.63
CA SER A 318 -0.49 -1.45 -0.69
C SER A 318 -2.00 -1.37 -0.39
N LYS A 319 -2.78 -2.44 -0.63
CA LYS A 319 -4.23 -2.46 -0.38
C LYS A 319 -4.57 -2.15 1.09
N GLY A 320 -3.82 -2.71 2.04
CA GLY A 320 -4.04 -2.50 3.48
C GLY A 320 -3.69 -1.08 3.97
N LEU A 321 -2.95 -0.29 3.18
CA LEU A 321 -2.63 1.11 3.49
C LEU A 321 -3.68 2.08 2.96
N PHE A 322 -4.27 1.78 1.81
CA PHE A 322 -5.32 2.63 1.25
C PHE A 322 -6.71 2.30 1.78
N SER A 323 -6.93 1.11 2.35
CA SER A 323 -8.17 0.79 3.03
C SER A 323 -8.43 1.69 4.24
N SER A 324 -7.38 2.20 4.90
CA SER A 324 -7.51 3.21 5.96
C SER A 324 -7.86 4.62 5.48
N LEU A 325 -7.86 4.87 4.17
CA LEU A 325 -8.27 6.15 3.56
C LEU A 325 -9.66 6.05 2.87
N GLY A 326 -10.42 4.99 3.16
CA GLY A 326 -11.73 4.75 2.55
C GLY A 326 -11.67 4.48 1.04
N THR A 327 -12.82 4.61 0.37
CA THR A 327 -12.98 4.34 -1.07
C THR A 327 -12.14 5.27 -1.96
N ILE A 328 -11.88 6.50 -1.50
CA ILE A 328 -11.09 7.51 -2.22
C ILE A 328 -9.62 7.09 -2.32
N GLY A 329 -9.05 6.48 -1.26
CA GLY A 329 -7.67 6.00 -1.25
C GLY A 329 -7.40 4.92 -2.30
N GLY A 330 -8.34 4.00 -2.50
CA GLY A 330 -8.23 2.95 -3.52
C GLY A 330 -8.20 3.51 -4.94
N VAL A 331 -9.08 4.47 -5.24
CA VAL A 331 -9.14 5.12 -6.57
C VAL A 331 -7.86 5.90 -6.86
N ILE A 332 -7.37 6.70 -5.90
CA ILE A 332 -6.12 7.47 -6.07
C ILE A 332 -4.93 6.54 -6.33
N SER A 333 -4.84 5.41 -5.62
CA SER A 333 -3.76 4.45 -5.83
C SER A 333 -3.79 3.84 -7.23
N ILE A 334 -4.96 3.49 -7.75
CA ILE A 334 -5.09 2.88 -9.08
C ILE A 334 -4.75 3.91 -10.16
N THR A 335 -5.32 5.11 -10.07
CA THR A 335 -5.10 6.19 -11.04
C THR A 335 -3.62 6.59 -11.11
N THR A 336 -2.94 6.69 -9.96
CA THR A 336 -1.52 7.06 -9.91
C THR A 336 -0.63 5.98 -10.54
N LYS A 337 -0.92 4.69 -10.30
CA LYS A 337 -0.17 3.58 -10.92
C LYS A 337 -0.38 3.53 -12.43
N LEU A 338 -1.59 3.83 -12.90
CA LEU A 338 -1.91 3.88 -14.33
C LEU A 338 -1.18 5.03 -15.04
N LEU A 339 -1.15 6.22 -14.43
CA LEU A 339 -0.37 7.36 -14.93
C LEU A 339 1.13 7.02 -15.00
N LEU A 340 1.66 6.36 -13.97
CA LEU A 340 3.07 5.96 -13.92
C LEU A 340 3.41 4.94 -15.02
N PHE A 341 2.52 3.98 -15.26
CA PHE A 341 2.66 3.03 -16.36
C PHE A 341 2.73 3.75 -17.71
N LEU A 342 1.78 4.66 -17.99
CA LEU A 342 1.76 5.44 -19.23
C LEU A 342 3.01 6.30 -19.41
N PHE A 343 3.51 6.90 -18.32
CA PHE A 343 4.73 7.70 -18.33
C PHE A 343 5.96 6.86 -18.69
N ILE A 344 6.15 5.70 -18.03
CA ILE A 344 7.27 4.79 -18.32
C ILE A 344 7.17 4.24 -19.74
N PHE A 345 5.98 3.87 -20.19
CA PHE A 345 5.73 3.44 -21.55
C PHE A 345 6.14 4.53 -22.57
N GLY A 346 5.75 5.78 -22.33
CA GLY A 346 6.13 6.91 -23.18
C GLY A 346 7.65 7.15 -23.22
N LEU A 347 8.34 7.05 -22.08
CA LEU A 347 9.81 7.18 -22.03
C LEU A 347 10.52 6.08 -22.83
N LEU A 348 10.07 4.83 -22.70
CA LEU A 348 10.64 3.71 -23.44
C LEU A 348 10.35 3.84 -24.93
N PHE A 349 9.14 4.23 -25.32
CA PHE A 349 8.77 4.46 -26.71
C PHE A 349 9.65 5.53 -27.36
N LYS A 350 9.88 6.66 -26.65
CA LYS A 350 10.79 7.72 -27.13
C LYS A 350 12.23 7.24 -27.27
N LYS A 351 12.73 6.41 -26.33
CA LYS A 351 14.09 5.85 -26.39
C LYS A 351 14.26 4.91 -27.59
N VAL A 352 13.26 4.09 -27.91
CA VAL A 352 13.29 3.21 -29.08
C VAL A 352 13.37 4.02 -30.38
N GLN A 353 12.68 5.16 -30.48
CA GLN A 353 12.79 6.02 -31.67
C GLN A 353 14.17 6.70 -31.82
N MET A 354 14.82 7.06 -30.71
CA MET A 354 16.14 7.72 -30.76
C MET A 354 17.31 6.75 -30.95
N GLY A 355 17.12 5.45 -30.72
CA GLY A 355 18.15 4.42 -30.96
C GLY A 355 18.17 3.84 -32.38
N ASN A 356 17.23 4.28 -33.24
CA ASN A 356 17.15 3.92 -34.66
C ASN A 356 17.66 5.06 -35.58
N GLN A 357 18.35 6.05 -35.03
CA GLN A 357 19.18 7.03 -35.76
C GLN A 357 20.64 6.72 -35.44
#